data_AF-A0A847DTS8-F1
#
_entry.id   AF-A0A847DTS8-F1
#
_cell.length_a   1.000
_cell.length_b   1.000
_cell.length_c   1.000
_cell.angle_alpha   90.00
_cell.angle_beta   90.00
_cell.angle_gamma   90.00
#
_symmetry.space_group_name_H-M   'P 1'
#
loop_
_entity.id
_entity.type
_entity.pdbx_description
1 polymer ?
#
loop_
_entity_poly.entity_id
_entity_poly.type
_entity_poly.pdbx_seq_one_letter_code
_entity_poly.pdbx_strand_id
1 'polypeptide(L)'
;MSSPLLDFRRMAVAVGMVVGLSTPAGVSQSASRVISLSPSEVQAGIAEMFPQRRCLFGVACVTLVDPRVRLVDGDARIYLSAVAVPELGGDELRGGVVEARGVPRYEAASGAFYVDEPDVTRIEFPDLPASQAGIAADVARLLLAEAMREPVWRLDERDGRQALAKLVLRRVEVRNGRLLLEVGGYDDSTPSDDDVASSGDPLPGASK
;
A
#
# COMPACT_ATOMS: atom_id res chain seq x y z
N MET A 1 -6.22 13.85 -33.77
CA MET A 1 -7.21 12.83 -33.37
C MET A 1 -6.49 11.49 -33.30
N SER A 2 -6.75 10.78 -32.21
CA SER A 2 -6.00 9.65 -31.69
C SER A 2 -5.85 8.46 -32.63
N SER A 3 -4.71 7.80 -32.48
CA SER A 3 -4.49 6.35 -32.58
C SER A 3 -3.18 6.09 -31.82
N PRO A 4 -2.80 4.85 -31.48
CA PRO A 4 -3.45 3.57 -31.71
C PRO A 4 -3.45 2.72 -30.41
N LEU A 5 -3.88 1.46 -30.48
CA LEU A 5 -3.01 0.32 -30.18
C LEU A 5 -3.84 -0.95 -30.08
N LEU A 6 -3.66 -1.84 -31.06
CA LEU A 6 -3.84 -3.26 -30.87
C LEU A 6 -2.86 -3.96 -31.81
N ASP A 7 -1.79 -4.48 -31.23
CA ASP A 7 -0.92 -5.47 -31.86
C ASP A 7 -0.88 -6.73 -30.99
N PHE A 8 -1.72 -7.67 -31.42
CA PHE A 8 -1.42 -9.07 -31.71
C PHE A 8 -0.25 -9.81 -30.99
N ARG A 9 -0.68 -10.82 -30.22
CA ARG A 9 -0.34 -12.27 -30.34
C ARG A 9 0.93 -12.86 -29.70
N ARG A 10 0.66 -14.01 -29.02
CA ARG A 10 1.49 -15.21 -28.74
C ARG A 10 2.39 -15.07 -27.49
N MET A 11 2.49 -16.04 -26.58
CA MET A 11 2.55 -17.49 -26.77
C MET A 11 2.27 -18.22 -25.44
N ALA A 12 1.46 -19.28 -25.48
CA ALA A 12 1.21 -20.19 -24.36
C ALA A 12 2.40 -21.14 -24.14
N VAL A 13 2.71 -21.44 -22.88
CA VAL A 13 3.50 -22.62 -22.49
C VAL A 13 2.79 -23.27 -21.30
N ALA A 14 2.27 -24.48 -21.55
CA ALA A 14 1.72 -25.38 -20.55
C ALA A 14 2.81 -26.35 -20.11
N VAL A 15 2.96 -26.55 -18.79
CA VAL A 15 3.71 -27.68 -18.24
C VAL A 15 2.80 -28.35 -17.22
N GLY A 16 2.38 -29.58 -17.55
CA GLY A 16 1.61 -30.44 -16.67
C GLY A 16 2.53 -31.18 -15.70
N MET A 17 2.04 -31.41 -14.49
CA MET A 17 2.61 -32.39 -13.57
C MET A 17 1.47 -33.09 -12.81
N VAL A 18 1.36 -34.40 -13.04
CA VAL A 18 0.49 -35.34 -12.33
C VAL A 18 1.28 -35.86 -11.13
N VAL A 19 0.76 -35.72 -9.91
CA VAL A 19 1.24 -36.45 -8.72
C VAL A 19 0.04 -36.84 -7.86
N GLY A 20 0.05 -38.10 -7.43
CA GLY A 20 -1.08 -38.84 -6.86
C GLY A 20 -1.44 -38.48 -5.41
N LEU A 21 -2.68 -38.84 -5.09
CA LEU A 21 -3.36 -38.64 -3.81
C LEU A 21 -2.71 -39.45 -2.68
N SER A 22 -2.40 -38.77 -1.58
CA SER A 22 -2.24 -39.33 -0.25
C SER A 22 -2.66 -38.25 0.74
N THR A 23 -3.81 -38.41 1.41
CA THR A 23 -4.38 -37.42 2.34
C THR A 23 -3.98 -37.72 3.78
N PRO A 24 -3.12 -36.90 4.41
CA PRO A 24 -3.19 -36.71 5.85
C PRO A 24 -4.21 -35.61 6.15
N ALA A 25 -5.14 -35.87 7.07
CA ALA A 25 -6.00 -34.86 7.66
C ALA A 25 -5.12 -33.80 8.35
N GLY A 26 -4.88 -32.69 7.66
CA GLY A 26 -4.16 -31.54 8.18
C GLY A 26 -5.15 -30.51 8.67
N VAL A 27 -5.01 -30.09 9.93
CA VAL A 27 -5.57 -28.82 10.38
C VAL A 27 -5.01 -27.75 9.44
N SER A 28 -5.84 -27.20 8.54
CA SER A 28 -5.47 -26.10 7.66
C SER A 28 -5.18 -24.86 8.49
N GLN A 29 -3.95 -24.77 9.01
CA GLN A 29 -3.38 -23.53 9.45
C GLN A 29 -3.32 -22.64 8.21
N SER A 30 -4.18 -21.62 8.16
CA SER A 30 -4.03 -20.49 7.26
C SER A 30 -2.64 -19.91 7.49
N ALA A 31 -1.68 -20.30 6.65
CA ALA A 31 -0.31 -19.85 6.78
C ALA A 31 -0.27 -18.40 6.26
N SER A 32 -0.09 -17.44 7.16
CA SER A 32 0.23 -16.09 6.73
C SER A 32 1.61 -16.08 6.07
N ARG A 33 1.73 -15.36 4.95
CA ARG A 33 2.98 -15.16 4.23
C ARG A 33 3.47 -13.74 4.47
N VAL A 34 4.76 -13.58 4.71
CA VAL A 34 5.38 -12.26 4.88
C VAL A 34 6.18 -11.92 3.63
N ILE A 35 5.84 -10.80 3.00
CA ILE A 35 6.60 -10.20 1.90
C ILE A 35 7.48 -9.11 2.50
N SER A 36 8.76 -9.09 2.13
CA SER A 36 9.71 -8.12 2.66
C SER A 36 10.23 -7.19 1.57
N LEU A 37 9.84 -5.93 1.63
CA LEU A 37 10.27 -4.90 0.70
C LEU A 37 11.54 -4.21 1.18
N SER A 38 12.49 -4.05 0.26
CA SER A 38 13.72 -3.29 0.45
C SER A 38 13.44 -1.78 0.46
N PRO A 39 14.34 -0.96 1.02
CA PRO A 39 14.21 0.49 0.98
C PRO A 39 14.01 1.06 -0.43
N SER A 40 14.65 0.49 -1.46
CA SER A 40 14.50 0.94 -2.85
C SER A 40 13.13 0.62 -3.44
N GLU A 41 12.53 -0.52 -3.09
CA GLU A 41 11.18 -0.88 -3.53
C GLU A 41 10.14 0.02 -2.86
N VAL A 42 10.31 0.31 -1.57
CA VAL A 42 9.45 1.25 -0.84
C VAL A 42 9.60 2.67 -1.39
N GLN A 43 10.82 3.10 -1.70
CA GLN A 43 11.10 4.38 -2.35
C GLN A 43 10.39 4.50 -3.71
N ALA A 44 10.42 3.45 -4.53
CA ALA A 44 9.77 3.45 -5.83
C ALA A 44 8.24 3.58 -5.68
N GLY A 45 7.63 2.80 -4.79
CA GLY A 45 6.18 2.88 -4.54
C GLY A 45 5.76 4.25 -3.97
N ILE A 46 6.57 4.84 -3.08
CA ILE A 46 6.29 6.18 -2.57
C ILE A 46 6.46 7.25 -3.66
N ALA A 47 7.45 7.11 -4.54
CA ALA A 47 7.67 8.07 -5.62
C ALA A 47 6.48 8.16 -6.60
N GLU A 48 5.74 7.06 -6.82
CA GLU A 48 4.54 7.05 -7.67
C GLU A 48 3.40 7.92 -7.13
N MET A 49 3.39 8.19 -5.82
CA MET A 49 2.40 9.07 -5.21
C MET A 49 2.75 10.56 -5.36
N PHE A 50 3.95 10.90 -5.79
CA PHE A 50 4.39 12.30 -5.92
C PHE A 50 4.26 12.77 -7.38
N PRO A 51 4.01 14.08 -7.62
CA PRO A 51 3.94 15.17 -6.64
C PRO A 51 2.65 15.21 -5.82
N GLN A 52 2.74 15.73 -4.59
CA GLN A 52 1.58 15.91 -3.70
C GLN A 52 1.33 17.40 -3.46
N ARG A 53 0.21 17.91 -3.96
CA ARG A 53 -0.16 19.33 -3.80
C ARG A 53 -1.30 19.48 -2.80
N ARG A 54 -1.14 20.39 -1.83
CA ARG A 54 -2.16 20.76 -0.84
C ARG A 54 -2.28 22.26 -0.75
N CYS A 55 -3.49 22.77 -0.54
CA CYS A 55 -3.76 24.20 -0.53
C CYS A 55 -4.56 24.60 0.71
N LEU A 56 -4.16 25.68 1.36
CA LEU A 56 -4.95 26.38 2.36
C LEU A 56 -5.76 27.49 1.68
N PHE A 57 -7.07 27.46 1.93
CA PHE A 57 -8.04 28.45 1.43
C PHE A 57 -7.98 28.72 -0.09
N GLY A 58 -7.40 27.79 -0.86
CA GLY A 58 -7.24 27.90 -2.32
C GLY A 58 -6.20 28.92 -2.80
N VAL A 59 -5.48 29.60 -1.91
CA VAL A 59 -4.56 30.70 -2.26
C VAL A 59 -3.10 30.46 -1.87
N ALA A 60 -2.87 29.65 -0.84
CA ALA A 60 -1.54 29.27 -0.38
C ALA A 60 -1.39 27.76 -0.54
N CYS A 61 -0.62 27.31 -1.52
CA CYS A 61 -0.40 25.91 -1.81
C CYS A 61 1.03 25.50 -1.44
N VAL A 62 1.20 24.22 -1.14
CA VAL A 62 2.51 23.58 -1.03
C VAL A 62 2.48 22.33 -1.88
N THR A 63 3.44 22.21 -2.78
CA THR A 63 3.68 21.00 -3.56
C THR A 63 4.91 20.29 -3.00
N LEU A 64 4.73 19.05 -2.57
CA LEU A 64 5.84 18.20 -2.17
C LEU A 64 6.34 17.42 -3.39
N VAL A 65 7.65 17.46 -3.61
CA VAL A 65 8.36 16.79 -4.71
C VAL A 65 9.61 16.08 -4.21
N ASP A 66 10.21 15.26 -5.07
CA ASP A 66 11.45 14.53 -4.79
C ASP A 66 11.47 13.78 -3.45
N PRO A 67 10.50 12.87 -3.21
CA PRO A 67 10.44 12.14 -1.96
C PRO A 67 11.70 11.28 -1.78
N ARG A 68 12.16 11.19 -0.54
CA ARG A 68 13.21 10.28 -0.09
C ARG A 68 12.75 9.55 1.15
N VAL A 69 12.84 8.23 1.10
CA VAL A 69 12.39 7.32 2.13
C VAL A 69 13.60 6.70 2.81
N ARG A 70 13.56 6.60 4.13
CA ARG A 70 14.52 5.80 4.89
C ARG A 70 13.80 4.88 5.86
N LEU A 71 14.31 3.66 5.94
CA LEU A 71 13.93 2.66 6.93
C LEU A 71 15.19 2.40 7.76
N VAL A 72 15.08 2.52 9.08
CA VAL A 72 16.24 2.43 9.98
C VAL A 72 16.16 1.13 10.77
N ASP A 73 17.27 0.42 10.87
CA ASP A 73 17.35 -0.80 11.68
C ASP A 73 17.05 -0.50 13.15
N GLY A 74 16.18 -1.31 13.76
CA GLY A 74 15.76 -1.13 15.15
C GLY A 74 14.73 -0.02 15.38
N ASP A 75 14.27 0.68 14.34
CA ASP A 75 13.20 1.66 14.42
C ASP A 75 11.98 1.19 13.62
N ALA A 76 10.80 1.25 14.23
CA ALA A 76 9.54 0.87 13.60
C ALA A 76 8.96 1.98 12.70
N ARG A 77 9.58 3.17 12.69
CA ARG A 77 9.11 4.31 11.91
C ARG A 77 9.67 4.32 10.49
N ILE A 78 8.81 4.72 9.55
CA ILE A 78 9.24 5.17 8.22
C ILE A 78 9.61 6.65 8.30
N TYR A 79 10.73 7.02 7.68
CA TYR A 79 11.18 8.41 7.57
C TYR A 79 10.97 8.88 6.13
N LEU A 80 10.33 10.02 5.96
CA LEU A 80 10.07 10.65 4.67
C LEU A 80 10.64 12.07 4.70
N SER A 81 11.47 12.40 3.72
CA SER A 81 11.85 13.78 3.42
C SER A 81 11.41 14.14 2.00
N ALA A 82 11.02 15.38 1.79
CA ALA A 82 10.64 15.88 0.47
C ALA A 82 11.07 17.35 0.33
N VAL A 83 11.18 17.80 -0.92
CA VAL A 83 11.27 19.23 -1.22
C VAL A 83 9.86 19.81 -1.20
N ALA A 84 9.65 20.85 -0.40
CA ALA A 84 8.40 21.59 -0.35
C ALA A 84 8.53 22.85 -1.20
N VAL A 85 7.68 22.99 -2.21
CA VAL A 85 7.61 24.17 -3.09
C VAL A 85 6.33 24.93 -2.74
N PRO A 86 6.43 26.05 -1.99
CA PRO A 86 5.28 26.88 -1.68
C PRO A 86 4.85 27.69 -2.91
N GLU A 87 3.56 27.95 -3.02
CA GLU A 87 2.97 28.83 -4.03
C GLU A 87 1.99 29.77 -3.32
N LEU A 88 2.06 31.06 -3.61
CA LEU A 88 1.17 32.07 -3.04
C LEU A 88 0.57 32.92 -4.16
N GLY A 89 -0.76 32.90 -4.29
CA GLY A 89 -1.44 33.67 -5.34
C GLY A 89 -1.10 33.23 -6.77
N GLY A 90 -0.61 32.01 -6.96
CA GLY A 90 -0.18 31.48 -8.25
C GLY A 90 1.33 31.58 -8.51
N ASP A 91 2.07 32.35 -7.68
CA ASP A 91 3.52 32.48 -7.81
C ASP A 91 4.25 31.46 -6.95
N GLU A 92 5.10 30.64 -7.58
CA GLU A 92 5.99 29.71 -6.88
C GLU A 92 7.10 30.46 -6.14
N LEU A 93 7.30 30.07 -4.88
CA LEU A 93 8.38 30.56 -4.03
C LEU A 93 9.54 29.57 -4.04
N ARG A 94 10.69 30.01 -3.52
CA ARG A 94 11.84 29.13 -3.36
C ARG A 94 11.52 27.99 -2.40
N GLY A 95 11.89 26.79 -2.82
CA GLY A 95 11.61 25.56 -2.11
C GLY A 95 12.37 25.43 -0.80
N GLY A 96 11.89 24.53 0.04
CA GLY A 96 12.48 24.16 1.31
C GLY A 96 12.51 22.65 1.48
N VAL A 97 12.96 22.20 2.66
CA VAL A 97 13.00 20.79 3.02
C VAL A 97 11.98 20.54 4.13
N VAL A 98 11.23 19.45 3.97
CA VAL A 98 10.32 18.93 4.98
C VAL A 98 10.73 17.49 5.29
N GLU A 99 10.80 17.15 6.56
CA GLU A 99 11.07 15.80 7.05
C GLU A 99 10.03 15.41 8.11
N ALA A 100 9.50 14.21 7.97
CA ALA A 100 8.56 13.62 8.91
C ALA A 100 8.82 12.13 9.08
N ARG A 101 8.31 11.56 10.16
CA ARG A 101 8.36 10.14 10.44
C ARG A 101 7.10 9.66 11.13
N GLY A 102 6.84 8.36 11.08
CA GLY A 102 5.76 7.73 11.82
C GLY A 102 5.70 6.24 11.58
N VAL A 103 4.80 5.53 12.26
CA VAL A 103 4.64 4.08 12.15
C VAL A 103 3.59 3.78 11.09
N PRO A 104 3.93 3.04 10.01
CA PRO A 104 2.93 2.70 9.00
C PRO A 104 1.90 1.72 9.59
N ARG A 105 0.62 1.99 9.32
CA ARG A 105 -0.49 1.12 9.69
C ARG A 105 -1.35 0.84 8.47
N TYR A 106 -1.76 -0.41 8.30
CA TYR A 106 -2.77 -0.80 7.32
C TYR A 106 -4.09 -1.14 8.01
N GLU A 107 -5.19 -0.61 7.46
CA GLU A 107 -6.55 -0.89 7.92
C GLU A 107 -7.29 -1.69 6.85
N ALA A 108 -7.46 -2.99 7.10
CA ALA A 108 -8.02 -3.91 6.13
C ALA A 108 -9.47 -3.59 5.73
N ALA A 109 -10.28 -3.10 6.66
CA ALA A 109 -11.69 -2.77 6.42
C ALA A 109 -11.84 -1.71 5.32
N SER A 110 -11.02 -0.67 5.36
CA SER A 110 -11.04 0.43 4.38
C SER A 110 -10.05 0.25 3.23
N GLY A 111 -9.18 -0.76 3.28
CA GLY A 111 -8.08 -0.91 2.32
C GLY A 111 -7.14 0.30 2.30
N ALA A 112 -6.93 0.92 3.46
CA ALA A 112 -6.25 2.20 3.57
C ALA A 112 -4.99 2.13 4.43
N PHE A 113 -4.01 2.94 4.07
CA PHE A 113 -2.75 3.09 4.79
C PHE A 113 -2.77 4.41 5.56
N TYR A 114 -2.38 4.32 6.83
CA TYR A 114 -2.28 5.43 7.77
C TYR A 114 -0.87 5.51 8.33
N VAL A 115 -0.56 6.63 8.97
CA VAL A 115 0.67 6.84 9.72
C VAL A 115 0.29 7.12 11.16
N ASP A 116 0.61 6.20 12.05
CA ASP A 116 0.45 6.37 13.49
C ASP A 116 1.68 7.10 14.07
N GLU A 117 1.50 7.79 15.19
CA GLU A 117 2.53 8.61 15.84
C GLU A 117 3.31 9.52 14.86
N PRO A 118 2.62 10.31 14.02
CA PRO A 118 3.30 11.19 13.08
C PRO A 118 4.09 12.27 13.83
N ASP A 119 5.33 12.47 13.42
CA ASP A 119 6.26 13.44 14.00
C ASP A 119 6.98 14.19 12.88
N VAL A 120 6.81 15.51 12.83
CA VAL A 120 7.47 16.37 11.85
C VAL A 120 8.80 16.84 12.45
N THR A 121 9.90 16.26 11.96
CA THR A 121 11.23 16.47 12.54
C THR A 121 11.92 17.70 12.00
N ARG A 122 11.56 18.16 10.80
CA ARG A 122 12.21 19.31 10.17
C ARG A 122 11.29 20.01 9.16
N ILE A 123 11.28 21.33 9.20
CA ILE A 123 10.73 22.18 8.15
C ILE A 123 11.60 23.42 8.05
N GLU A 124 12.23 23.61 6.90
CA GLU A 124 13.17 24.71 6.67
C GLU A 124 13.03 25.28 5.27
N PHE A 125 13.04 26.61 5.16
CA PHE A 125 13.02 27.36 3.90
C PHE A 125 14.18 28.36 3.90
N PRO A 126 15.43 27.90 3.73
CA PRO A 126 16.62 28.72 3.95
C PRO A 126 16.74 29.89 2.96
N ASP A 127 16.17 29.74 1.77
CA ASP A 127 16.27 30.71 0.69
C ASP A 127 15.16 31.77 0.68
N LEU A 128 14.28 31.76 1.69
CA LEU A 128 13.23 32.76 1.89
C LEU A 128 13.65 33.80 2.95
N PRO A 129 13.19 35.06 2.83
CA PRO A 129 13.31 36.03 3.92
C PRO A 129 12.69 35.49 5.21
N ALA A 130 13.28 35.80 6.37
CA ALA A 130 12.89 35.19 7.66
C ALA A 130 11.39 35.29 7.98
N SER A 131 10.73 36.41 7.63
CA SER A 131 9.28 36.56 7.81
C SER A 131 8.46 35.61 6.93
N GLN A 132 8.88 35.40 5.69
CA GLN A 132 8.24 34.47 4.75
C GLN A 132 8.55 33.02 5.12
N ALA A 133 9.78 32.71 5.53
CA ALA A 133 10.18 31.38 5.97
C ALA A 133 9.36 30.90 7.17
N GLY A 134 9.09 31.79 8.14
CA GLY A 134 8.22 31.49 9.28
C GLY A 134 6.79 31.14 8.85
N ILE A 135 6.18 31.97 7.99
CA ILE A 135 4.83 31.74 7.46
C ILE A 135 4.76 30.43 6.67
N ALA A 136 5.72 30.19 5.77
CA ALA A 136 5.79 28.97 4.97
C ALA A 136 5.91 27.73 5.86
N ALA A 137 6.72 27.81 6.92
CA ALA A 137 6.85 26.72 7.89
C ALA A 137 5.54 26.45 8.63
N ASP A 138 4.84 27.49 9.11
CA ASP A 138 3.57 27.32 9.82
C ASP A 138 2.46 26.76 8.92
N VAL A 139 2.38 27.23 7.67
CA VAL A 139 1.49 26.68 6.64
C VAL A 139 1.81 25.21 6.37
N ALA A 140 3.07 24.86 6.19
CA ALA A 140 3.49 23.48 5.96
C ALA A 140 3.16 22.58 7.17
N ARG A 141 3.36 23.05 8.41
CA ARG A 141 2.97 22.30 9.63
C ARG A 141 1.47 22.03 9.64
N LEU A 142 0.65 23.03 9.36
CA LEU A 142 -0.80 22.88 9.36
C LEU A 142 -1.27 21.89 8.28
N LEU A 143 -0.72 22.01 7.07
CA LEU A 143 -1.04 21.10 5.96
C LEU A 143 -0.61 19.66 6.25
N LEU A 144 0.57 19.47 6.85
CA LEU A 144 1.04 18.15 7.27
C LEU A 144 0.16 17.58 8.38
N ALA A 145 -0.15 18.38 9.40
CA ALA A 145 -1.00 17.94 10.49
C ALA A 145 -2.37 17.48 9.99
N GLU A 146 -2.97 18.19 9.02
CA GLU A 146 -4.21 17.78 8.38
C GLU A 146 -4.04 16.50 7.54
N ALA A 147 -3.00 16.44 6.71
CA ALA A 147 -2.72 15.27 5.87
C ALA A 147 -2.52 13.98 6.69
N MET A 148 -1.99 14.07 7.90
CA MET A 148 -1.79 12.92 8.80
C MET A 148 -3.09 12.41 9.44
N ARG A 149 -4.20 13.16 9.37
CA ARG A 149 -5.53 12.73 9.86
C ARG A 149 -6.26 11.86 8.85
N GLU A 150 -5.89 11.99 7.58
CA GLU A 150 -6.43 11.21 6.47
C GLU A 150 -5.51 10.02 6.16
N PRO A 151 -6.02 8.96 5.52
CA PRO A 151 -5.13 7.93 5.02
C PRO A 151 -4.22 8.50 3.95
N VAL A 152 -2.95 8.17 4.05
CA VAL A 152 -1.91 8.60 3.10
C VAL A 152 -2.08 7.93 1.74
N TRP A 153 -2.71 6.75 1.71
CA TRP A 153 -3.05 6.04 0.48
C TRP A 153 -4.22 5.09 0.69
N ARG A 154 -4.97 4.82 -0.38
CA ARG A 154 -6.06 3.83 -0.43
C ARG A 154 -5.88 2.95 -1.65
N LEU A 155 -6.09 1.65 -1.47
CA LEU A 155 -6.12 0.70 -2.58
C LEU A 155 -7.31 0.99 -3.49
N ASP A 156 -7.07 1.07 -4.80
CA ASP A 156 -8.11 1.24 -5.81
C ASP A 156 -8.73 -0.11 -6.15
N GLU A 157 -9.95 -0.35 -5.68
CA GLU A 157 -10.67 -1.62 -5.91
C GLU A 157 -11.06 -1.85 -7.37
N ARG A 158 -10.96 -0.83 -8.22
CA ARG A 158 -11.17 -0.98 -9.68
C ARG A 158 -9.96 -1.61 -10.37
N ASP A 159 -8.78 -1.55 -9.73
CA ASP A 159 -7.59 -2.27 -10.18
C ASP A 159 -7.59 -3.68 -9.55
N GLY A 160 -7.62 -4.72 -10.39
CA GLY A 160 -7.71 -6.10 -9.91
C GLY A 160 -6.55 -6.54 -9.01
N ARG A 161 -5.34 -5.98 -9.19
CA ARG A 161 -4.19 -6.29 -8.32
C ARG A 161 -4.36 -5.64 -6.96
N GLN A 162 -4.80 -4.38 -6.92
CA GLN A 162 -5.03 -3.67 -5.66
C GLN A 162 -6.26 -4.20 -4.91
N ALA A 163 -7.32 -4.60 -5.63
CA ALA A 163 -8.46 -5.30 -5.06
C ALA A 163 -8.05 -6.62 -4.40
N LEU A 164 -7.22 -7.42 -5.07
CA LEU A 164 -6.66 -8.63 -4.46
C LEU A 164 -5.81 -8.29 -3.23
N ALA A 165 -4.93 -7.30 -3.33
CA ALA A 165 -4.10 -6.84 -2.22
C ALA A 165 -4.96 -6.46 -1.01
N LYS A 166 -6.10 -5.79 -1.20
CA LYS A 166 -7.02 -5.42 -0.11
C LYS A 166 -7.54 -6.65 0.65
N LEU A 167 -7.84 -7.72 -0.06
CA LEU A 167 -8.37 -8.97 0.51
C LEU A 167 -7.32 -9.75 1.30
N VAL A 168 -6.10 -9.78 0.78
CA VAL A 168 -5.04 -10.65 1.30
C VAL A 168 -4.14 -9.94 2.30
N LEU A 169 -3.90 -8.63 2.16
CA LEU A 169 -3.06 -7.87 3.07
C LEU A 169 -3.72 -7.79 4.45
N ARG A 170 -2.95 -8.08 5.49
CA ARG A 170 -3.41 -8.08 6.89
C ARG A 170 -2.72 -7.00 7.70
N ARG A 171 -1.41 -6.82 7.48
CA ARG A 171 -0.59 -5.92 8.29
C ARG A 171 0.58 -5.39 7.51
N VAL A 172 1.03 -4.21 7.91
CA VAL A 172 2.28 -3.60 7.49
C VAL A 172 3.07 -3.19 8.73
N GLU A 173 4.39 -3.43 8.73
CA GLU A 173 5.29 -2.94 9.76
C GLU A 173 6.71 -2.71 9.22
N VAL A 174 7.46 -1.80 9.85
CA VAL A 174 8.89 -1.66 9.59
C VAL A 174 9.66 -2.53 10.58
N ARG A 175 10.56 -3.38 10.06
CA ARG A 175 11.42 -4.23 10.89
C ARG A 175 12.73 -4.51 10.16
N ASN A 176 13.85 -4.42 10.88
CA ASN A 176 15.19 -4.65 10.34
C ASN A 176 15.44 -3.85 9.04
N GLY A 177 15.06 -2.56 9.03
CA GLY A 177 15.33 -1.68 7.90
C GLY A 177 14.54 -2.01 6.64
N ARG A 178 13.47 -2.83 6.77
CA ARG A 178 12.62 -3.29 5.67
C ARG A 178 11.15 -3.09 6.03
N LEU A 179 10.32 -2.98 4.99
CA LEU A 179 8.87 -2.94 5.15
C LEU A 179 8.32 -4.36 4.97
N LEU A 180 7.69 -4.90 6.01
CA LEU A 180 7.10 -6.22 6.00
C LEU A 180 5.61 -6.09 5.75
N LEU A 181 5.12 -6.81 4.76
CA LEU A 181 3.70 -6.94 4.44
C LEU A 181 3.27 -8.36 4.82
N GLU A 182 2.36 -8.48 5.80
CA GLU A 182 1.77 -9.76 6.15
C GLU A 182 0.51 -10.00 5.33
N VAL A 183 0.46 -11.15 4.69
CA VAL A 183 -0.56 -11.51 3.71
C VAL A 183 -1.22 -12.81 4.14
N GLY A 184 -2.54 -12.82 4.33
CA GLY A 184 -3.34 -14.00 4.68
C GLY A 184 -3.98 -14.64 3.45
N GLY A 185 -4.04 -15.97 3.42
CA GLY A 185 -4.59 -16.73 2.30
C GLY A 185 -6.11 -16.60 2.14
N TYR A 186 -6.55 -16.66 0.88
CA TYR A 186 -7.92 -16.98 0.46
C TYR A 186 -8.16 -18.47 0.72
N ASP A 187 -9.25 -18.79 1.41
CA ASP A 187 -9.71 -20.16 1.65
C ASP A 187 -10.26 -20.73 0.33
N ASP A 188 -9.49 -21.63 -0.29
CA ASP A 188 -10.02 -22.50 -1.35
C ASP A 188 -10.72 -23.71 -0.71
N SER A 189 -11.81 -23.43 -0.01
CA SER A 189 -12.84 -24.43 0.28
C SER A 189 -13.94 -24.25 -0.75
N THR A 190 -13.61 -24.46 -2.03
CA THR A 190 -14.64 -24.86 -2.98
C THR A 190 -15.17 -26.22 -2.50
N PRO A 191 -16.48 -26.37 -2.23
CA PRO A 191 -17.04 -27.67 -1.91
C PRO A 191 -16.71 -28.58 -3.09
N SER A 192 -15.92 -29.63 -2.84
CA SER A 192 -15.72 -30.67 -3.83
C SER A 192 -17.10 -31.31 -4.03
N ASP A 193 -17.59 -31.33 -5.26
CA ASP A 193 -18.88 -31.96 -5.65
C ASP A 193 -18.91 -33.49 -5.38
N ASP A 194 -17.94 -34.04 -4.64
CA ASP A 194 -17.82 -35.44 -4.27
C ASP A 194 -18.67 -35.81 -3.02
N ASP A 195 -19.33 -34.84 -2.37
CA ASP A 195 -20.25 -35.09 -1.25
C ASP A 195 -21.69 -35.44 -1.67
N VAL A 196 -21.94 -35.74 -2.96
CA VAL A 196 -23.17 -36.47 -3.36
C VAL A 196 -22.97 -37.96 -3.12
N ALA A 197 -23.03 -38.28 -1.82
CA ALA A 197 -23.42 -39.54 -1.23
C ALA A 197 -23.67 -40.71 -2.20
N SER A 198 -22.66 -41.57 -2.30
CA SER A 198 -22.87 -43.01 -2.42
C SER A 198 -23.60 -43.49 -1.16
N SER A 199 -24.93 -43.57 -1.23
CA SER A 199 -25.76 -44.33 -0.29
C SER A 199 -26.34 -45.51 -1.04
N GLY A 200 -25.77 -46.69 -0.77
CA GLY A 200 -26.30 -47.95 -1.27
C GLY A 200 -27.56 -48.35 -0.52
N ASP A 201 -28.54 -48.86 -1.27
CA ASP A 201 -29.60 -49.72 -0.74
C ASP A 201 -29.45 -51.12 -1.38
N PRO A 202 -29.27 -52.20 -0.59
CA PRO A 202 -29.51 -53.55 -1.08
C PRO A 202 -31.00 -53.88 -0.94
N LEU A 203 -31.69 -54.10 -2.07
CA LEU A 203 -33.04 -54.65 -2.08
C LEU A 203 -33.00 -56.17 -1.78
N PRO A 204 -33.73 -56.66 -0.76
CA PRO A 204 -33.96 -58.09 -0.57
C PRO A 204 -35.04 -58.60 -1.52
N GLY A 205 -34.88 -59.83 -1.98
CA GLY A 205 -35.72 -60.47 -3.00
C GLY A 205 -37.19 -60.64 -2.64
N ALA A 206 -38.01 -60.76 -3.68
CA ALA A 206 -39.35 -61.34 -3.63
C ALA A 206 -39.53 -62.28 -4.83
N SER A 207 -39.93 -63.51 -4.53
CA SER A 207 -40.24 -64.60 -5.44
C SER A 207 -41.44 -64.31 -6.34
N LYS A 208 -41.39 -64.74 -7.61
CA LYS A 208 -42.27 -65.80 -8.15
C LYS A 208 -41.75 -66.32 -9.49
#